data_AF-A0A530HBE2-F1
#
_entry.id   AF-A0A530HBE2-F1
#
_cell.length_a   1.000
_cell.length_b   1.000
_cell.length_c   1.000
_cell.angle_alpha   90.00
_cell.angle_beta   90.00
_cell.angle_gamma   90.00
#
_symmetry.space_group_name_H-M   'P 1'
#
loop_
_entity.id
_entity.type
_entity.pdbx_description
1 polymer ?
#
loop_
_entity_poly.entity_id
_entity_poly.type
_entity_poly.pdbx_seq_one_letter_code
_entity_poly.pdbx_strand_id
1 'polypeptide(L)'
;MSEGEAMAPVGSQLSTAQVEGTSSSSNEDISPTQLRMNSLVQQLTDCEAAARKTDVPEEAVELISRVVDAASAILEYRASLPAAEAQTIMPDDKVRRCCQIVCDAANEVDKLGLSTITKLDKKTKKAAGMVDKLYSYSQADRQELLILNVENHHTAAIKWWEKKAWRSERQRSACAATASLSSGTPVMREAERCALRLRAGSVLSVRIWLVRERIGLARAKIELRASRFEPDLKELLVGRNGVVQLMASAAQEALRALSLAKGIMDDGKTLNAHDCAVVEKIMERLSDFGLALHEVHTKLSHTYPDAGLPLKLFERIVDDAWITAHDAMHLLNLQSPPSAIMAPQAQAGAAMPARAGAAIPAGTAGTAAVSEGTTARRKGKSKHKSAARAGTSAAGQPSTPVAANAGTVPAAKVLARSDQVASTQVRAQEVAASSSGAGSTIGGAALSMEVLTERLKRLDELLQFDLAGQQSVVSQVRQMKPEEAGKVVDDVAQYLRAQAIEMQTCLAGLQGRNVRLLLTSTQLPKVHERTDQLKGLLNMVLG
;
A
#
# COMPACT_ATOMS: atom_id res chain seq x y z
N MET A 1 -80.86 -34.71 -3.64
CA MET A 1 -80.87 -33.23 -3.84
C MET A 1 -79.73 -32.65 -3.02
N SER A 2 -79.34 -31.41 -3.34
CA SER A 2 -78.22 -30.56 -2.89
C SER A 2 -77.41 -30.89 -1.62
N GLU A 3 -76.15 -30.42 -1.65
CA GLU A 3 -75.10 -30.59 -0.65
C GLU A 3 -75.25 -29.69 0.61
N GLY A 4 -74.42 -29.93 1.63
CA GLY A 4 -74.27 -29.10 2.82
C GLY A 4 -73.04 -29.50 3.65
N GLU A 5 -72.24 -28.52 4.07
CA GLU A 5 -70.90 -28.62 4.69
C GLU A 5 -70.81 -29.39 6.02
N ALA A 6 -69.63 -29.98 6.31
CA ALA A 6 -68.84 -29.69 7.54
C ALA A 6 -67.48 -30.45 7.58
N MET A 7 -66.49 -29.90 8.29
CA MET A 7 -65.21 -30.58 8.63
C MET A 7 -65.31 -31.41 9.93
N ALA A 8 -64.57 -32.53 10.02
CA ALA A 8 -63.75 -32.90 11.19
C ALA A 8 -62.87 -34.15 10.89
N PRO A 9 -61.65 -34.29 11.47
CA PRO A 9 -60.76 -35.43 11.21
C PRO A 9 -60.74 -36.50 12.33
N VAL A 10 -60.52 -37.76 11.94
CA VAL A 10 -60.07 -38.86 12.83
C VAL A 10 -59.07 -39.73 12.05
N GLY A 11 -58.00 -40.20 12.69
CA GLY A 11 -56.97 -41.02 12.05
C GLY A 11 -56.75 -42.38 12.72
N SER A 12 -56.23 -43.34 11.94
CA SER A 12 -55.63 -44.62 12.33
C SER A 12 -54.63 -44.98 11.23
N GLN A 13 -53.30 -45.01 11.48
CA GLN A 13 -52.52 -46.07 12.14
C GLN A 13 -52.19 -47.28 11.24
N LEU A 14 -50.96 -47.79 11.45
CA LEU A 14 -50.29 -48.95 10.84
C LEU A 14 -49.75 -48.70 9.40
N SER A 15 -48.56 -49.23 9.03
CA SER A 15 -47.76 -50.26 9.68
C SER A 15 -46.27 -49.93 9.77
N THR A 16 -45.58 -50.52 10.75
CA THR A 16 -44.13 -50.37 10.98
C THR A 16 -43.35 -51.29 10.04
N ALA A 17 -42.37 -50.75 9.31
CA ALA A 17 -41.35 -51.52 8.61
C ALA A 17 -39.98 -50.87 8.87
N GLN A 18 -39.15 -51.50 9.70
CA GLN A 18 -37.76 -51.08 9.86
C GLN A 18 -36.96 -51.50 8.61
N VAL A 19 -36.26 -50.53 8.03
CA VAL A 19 -35.10 -50.78 7.18
C VAL A 19 -33.99 -49.88 7.72
N GLU A 20 -32.98 -50.47 8.37
CA GLU A 20 -31.76 -49.76 8.71
C GLU A 20 -31.00 -49.48 7.40
N GLY A 21 -30.68 -48.21 7.14
CA GLY A 21 -30.27 -47.77 5.80
C GLY A 21 -29.51 -46.46 5.79
N THR A 22 -28.53 -46.32 6.68
CA THR A 22 -27.41 -45.35 6.62
C THR A 22 -27.65 -44.04 5.85
N SER A 23 -28.50 -43.16 6.39
CA SER A 23 -28.51 -41.74 6.06
C SER A 23 -28.04 -40.91 7.25
N SER A 24 -26.77 -41.10 7.63
CA SER A 24 -26.08 -40.12 8.47
C SER A 24 -25.91 -38.84 7.65
N SER A 25 -26.94 -38.00 7.69
CA SER A 25 -26.85 -36.60 7.25
C SER A 25 -25.86 -35.93 8.17
N SER A 26 -24.61 -35.84 7.73
CA SER A 26 -23.62 -34.96 8.35
C SER A 26 -24.10 -33.53 8.16
N ASN A 27 -24.86 -33.03 9.13
CA ASN A 27 -24.97 -31.61 9.39
C ASN A 27 -23.57 -31.15 9.83
N GLU A 28 -22.69 -30.94 8.86
CA GLU A 28 -21.53 -30.07 9.05
C GLU A 28 -22.12 -28.69 9.34
N ASP A 29 -22.12 -28.30 10.62
CA ASP A 29 -22.65 -27.01 11.06
C ASP A 29 -21.94 -25.89 10.30
N ILE A 30 -22.63 -25.34 9.30
CA ILE A 30 -22.05 -24.38 8.36
C ILE A 30 -21.59 -23.18 9.17
N SER A 31 -20.27 -22.96 9.22
CA SER A 31 -19.69 -21.97 10.13
C SER A 31 -20.31 -20.59 9.89
N PRO A 32 -20.43 -19.73 10.92
CA PRO A 32 -20.92 -18.36 10.75
C PRO A 32 -20.17 -17.60 9.65
N THR A 33 -18.88 -17.91 9.50
CA THR A 33 -18.00 -17.40 8.45
C THR A 33 -18.42 -17.86 7.04
N GLN A 34 -18.71 -19.17 6.86
CA GLN A 34 -19.16 -19.72 5.59
C GLN A 34 -20.59 -19.25 5.24
N LEU A 35 -21.50 -19.14 6.23
CA LEU A 35 -22.83 -18.55 6.05
C LEU A 35 -22.72 -17.08 5.57
N ARG A 36 -21.81 -16.30 6.17
CA ARG A 36 -21.58 -14.91 5.76
C ARG A 36 -20.99 -14.82 4.35
N MET A 37 -20.05 -15.69 3.99
CA MET A 37 -19.52 -15.77 2.63
C MET A 37 -20.61 -16.11 1.60
N ASN A 38 -21.44 -17.12 1.89
CA ASN A 38 -22.57 -17.52 1.03
C ASN A 38 -23.56 -16.36 0.82
N SER A 39 -23.84 -15.57 1.86
CA SER A 39 -24.70 -14.37 1.76
C SER A 39 -24.11 -13.30 0.84
N LEU A 40 -22.79 -13.07 0.86
CA LEU A 40 -22.13 -12.12 -0.04
C LEU A 40 -22.11 -12.61 -1.49
N VAL A 41 -21.92 -13.91 -1.72
CA VAL A 41 -22.00 -14.54 -3.05
C VAL A 41 -23.41 -14.43 -3.64
N GLN A 42 -24.46 -14.59 -2.81
CA GLN A 42 -25.84 -14.35 -3.25
C GLN A 42 -26.06 -12.88 -3.62
N GLN A 43 -25.63 -11.93 -2.78
CA GLN A 43 -25.75 -10.49 -3.07
C GLN A 43 -25.05 -10.08 -4.38
N LEU A 44 -23.89 -10.67 -4.70
CA LEU A 44 -23.24 -10.49 -6.00
C LEU A 44 -24.10 -11.03 -7.14
N THR A 45 -24.62 -12.25 -7.00
CA THR A 45 -25.49 -12.90 -7.99
C THR A 45 -26.74 -12.05 -8.27
N ASP A 46 -27.37 -11.51 -7.23
CA ASP A 46 -28.54 -10.64 -7.33
C ASP A 46 -28.19 -9.30 -8.02
N CYS A 47 -27.02 -8.73 -7.74
CA CYS A 47 -26.55 -7.51 -8.40
C CYS A 47 -26.21 -7.73 -9.87
N GLU A 48 -25.55 -8.83 -10.25
CA GLU A 48 -25.35 -9.17 -11.67
C GLU A 48 -26.69 -9.45 -12.38
N ALA A 49 -27.65 -10.08 -11.70
CA ALA A 49 -28.98 -10.35 -12.23
C ALA A 49 -29.84 -9.08 -12.37
N ALA A 50 -29.58 -8.03 -11.59
CA ALA A 50 -30.17 -6.71 -11.77
C ALA A 50 -29.48 -5.92 -12.91
N ALA A 51 -28.15 -5.89 -12.94
CA ALA A 51 -27.39 -5.20 -13.98
C ALA A 51 -27.71 -5.70 -15.40
N ARG A 52 -27.93 -7.02 -15.56
CA ARG A 52 -28.33 -7.66 -16.83
C ARG A 52 -29.77 -7.38 -17.28
N LYS A 53 -30.57 -6.58 -16.55
CA LYS A 53 -32.00 -6.33 -16.85
C LYS A 53 -32.34 -4.91 -17.30
N THR A 54 -31.39 -3.98 -17.34
CA THR A 54 -31.65 -2.61 -17.82
C THR A 54 -30.89 -2.29 -19.10
N ASP A 55 -31.62 -1.76 -20.07
CA ASP A 55 -31.06 -1.14 -21.27
C ASP A 55 -30.81 0.38 -21.08
N VAL A 56 -31.15 0.94 -19.90
CA VAL A 56 -31.05 2.38 -19.62
C VAL A 56 -29.62 2.73 -19.19
N PRO A 57 -28.84 3.51 -19.97
CA PRO A 57 -27.40 3.66 -19.70
C PRO A 57 -27.05 4.34 -18.37
N GLU A 58 -27.91 5.22 -17.86
CA GLU A 58 -27.68 5.89 -16.56
C GLU A 58 -27.99 4.97 -15.37
N GLU A 59 -28.99 4.09 -15.49
CA GLU A 59 -29.30 3.07 -14.48
C GLU A 59 -28.24 1.95 -14.48
N ALA A 60 -27.82 1.51 -15.68
CA ALA A 60 -26.76 0.52 -15.86
C ALA A 60 -25.46 0.94 -15.14
N VAL A 61 -25.08 2.21 -15.21
CA VAL A 61 -23.88 2.74 -14.51
C VAL A 61 -23.94 2.53 -13.00
N GLU A 62 -25.11 2.69 -12.36
CA GLU A 62 -25.28 2.49 -10.92
C GLU A 62 -25.45 1.01 -10.56
N LEU A 63 -26.20 0.22 -11.35
CA LEU A 63 -26.37 -1.22 -11.12
C LEU A 63 -25.07 -2.00 -11.32
N ILE A 64 -24.27 -1.69 -12.34
CA ILE A 64 -22.94 -2.30 -12.55
C ILE A 64 -21.95 -1.80 -11.48
N SER A 65 -22.09 -0.57 -10.97
CA SER A 65 -21.31 -0.13 -9.80
C SER A 65 -21.63 -0.96 -8.54
N ARG A 66 -22.88 -1.40 -8.35
CA ARG A 66 -23.23 -2.36 -7.27
C ARG A 66 -22.61 -3.75 -7.44
N VAL A 67 -22.35 -4.19 -8.68
CA VAL A 67 -21.57 -5.42 -8.94
C VAL A 67 -20.12 -5.25 -8.47
N VAL A 68 -19.54 -4.07 -8.70
CA VAL A 68 -18.20 -3.71 -8.16
C VAL A 68 -18.20 -3.70 -6.63
N ASP A 69 -19.23 -3.14 -5.97
CA ASP A 69 -19.39 -3.20 -4.52
C ASP A 69 -19.44 -4.64 -4.01
N ALA A 70 -20.37 -5.45 -4.50
CA ALA A 70 -20.62 -6.81 -4.00
C ALA A 70 -19.42 -7.74 -4.21
N ALA A 71 -18.78 -7.70 -5.39
CA ALA A 71 -17.59 -8.50 -5.65
C ALA A 71 -16.37 -8.00 -4.85
N SER A 72 -16.27 -6.70 -4.54
CA SER A 72 -15.24 -6.17 -3.64
C SER A 72 -15.49 -6.60 -2.19
N ALA A 73 -16.74 -6.61 -1.72
CA ALA A 73 -17.10 -7.01 -0.37
C ALA A 73 -16.75 -8.48 -0.07
N ILE A 74 -16.85 -9.37 -1.08
CA ILE A 74 -16.37 -10.76 -0.98
C ILE A 74 -14.85 -10.80 -0.75
N LEU A 75 -14.07 -10.00 -1.51
CA LEU A 75 -12.62 -9.94 -1.41
C LEU A 75 -12.15 -9.30 -0.10
N GLU A 76 -12.77 -8.20 0.31
CA GLU A 76 -12.55 -7.54 1.60
C GLU A 76 -12.90 -8.47 2.77
N TYR A 77 -14.01 -9.22 2.67
CA TYR A 77 -14.37 -10.19 3.70
C TYR A 77 -13.36 -11.33 3.80
N ARG A 78 -12.95 -11.95 2.69
CA ARG A 78 -11.89 -12.97 2.70
C ARG A 78 -10.58 -12.43 3.29
N ALA A 79 -10.21 -11.18 2.99
CA ALA A 79 -9.00 -10.55 3.51
C ALA A 79 -9.06 -10.25 5.03
N SER A 80 -10.25 -10.28 5.64
CA SER A 80 -10.43 -10.14 7.09
C SER A 80 -10.29 -11.45 7.88
N LEU A 81 -10.19 -12.60 7.21
CA LEU A 81 -10.14 -13.92 7.83
C LEU A 81 -8.71 -14.44 8.04
N PRO A 82 -8.46 -15.28 9.06
CA PRO A 82 -7.21 -16.02 9.19
C PRO A 82 -6.89 -16.82 7.92
N ALA A 83 -5.62 -16.86 7.50
CA ALA A 83 -5.24 -17.34 6.16
C ALA A 83 -5.73 -18.77 5.83
N ALA A 84 -5.73 -19.69 6.80
CA ALA A 84 -6.23 -21.06 6.62
C ALA A 84 -7.76 -21.12 6.44
N GLU A 85 -8.50 -20.30 7.19
CA GLU A 85 -9.96 -20.18 7.07
C GLU A 85 -10.33 -19.49 5.74
N ALA A 86 -9.62 -18.41 5.40
CA ALA A 86 -9.77 -17.68 4.14
C ALA A 86 -9.60 -18.60 2.90
N GLN A 87 -8.63 -19.51 2.94
CA GLN A 87 -8.35 -20.46 1.86
C GLN A 87 -9.38 -21.60 1.79
N THR A 88 -9.88 -22.05 2.95
CA THR A 88 -10.92 -23.09 3.05
C THR A 88 -12.27 -22.58 2.52
N ILE A 89 -12.68 -21.39 2.97
CA ILE A 89 -13.98 -20.79 2.63
C ILE A 89 -13.99 -20.24 1.19
N MET A 90 -12.86 -19.69 0.74
CA MET A 90 -12.73 -19.10 -0.60
C MET A 90 -11.37 -19.45 -1.23
N PRO A 91 -11.31 -20.58 -1.96
CA PRO A 91 -10.18 -20.96 -2.78
C PRO A 91 -9.74 -19.90 -3.80
N ASP A 92 -8.46 -19.92 -4.13
CA ASP A 92 -7.74 -18.88 -4.88
C ASP A 92 -8.24 -18.67 -6.33
N ASP A 93 -8.86 -19.67 -6.94
CA ASP A 93 -9.54 -19.55 -8.25
C ASP A 93 -10.79 -18.67 -8.15
N LYS A 94 -11.56 -18.78 -7.05
CA LYS A 94 -12.72 -17.91 -6.77
C LYS A 94 -12.26 -16.47 -6.51
N VAL A 95 -11.10 -16.28 -5.87
CA VAL A 95 -10.48 -14.94 -5.66
C VAL A 95 -10.18 -14.30 -7.01
N ARG A 96 -9.52 -15.04 -7.91
CA ARG A 96 -9.27 -14.60 -9.29
C ARG A 96 -10.55 -14.28 -10.04
N ARG A 97 -11.59 -15.11 -9.91
CA ARG A 97 -12.89 -14.86 -10.54
C ARG A 97 -13.56 -13.58 -10.02
N CYS A 98 -13.55 -13.33 -8.71
CA CYS A 98 -14.10 -12.10 -8.15
C CYS A 98 -13.28 -10.87 -8.56
N CYS A 99 -11.95 -10.98 -8.63
CA CYS A 99 -11.11 -9.90 -9.17
C CYS A 99 -11.42 -9.60 -10.64
N GLN A 100 -11.67 -10.62 -11.46
CA GLN A 100 -12.08 -10.43 -12.86
C GLN A 100 -13.43 -9.72 -12.94
N ILE A 101 -14.42 -10.11 -12.12
CA ILE A 101 -15.75 -9.46 -12.07
C ILE A 101 -15.63 -7.98 -11.66
N VAL A 102 -14.86 -7.66 -10.61
CA VAL A 102 -14.57 -6.26 -10.22
C VAL A 102 -13.91 -5.47 -11.36
N CYS A 103 -12.95 -6.08 -12.06
CA CYS A 103 -12.27 -5.46 -13.18
C CYS A 103 -13.25 -5.15 -14.33
N ASP A 104 -13.97 -6.17 -14.82
CA ASP A 104 -14.82 -6.05 -15.99
C ASP A 104 -16.01 -5.11 -15.77
N ALA A 105 -16.71 -5.22 -14.64
CA ALA A 105 -17.82 -4.33 -14.27
C ALA A 105 -17.36 -2.86 -14.22
N ALA A 106 -16.22 -2.56 -13.59
CA ALA A 106 -15.68 -1.20 -13.56
C ALA A 106 -15.18 -0.71 -14.94
N ASN A 107 -14.63 -1.60 -15.78
CA ASN A 107 -14.26 -1.28 -17.17
C ASN A 107 -15.50 -1.00 -18.05
N GLU A 108 -16.62 -1.67 -17.79
CA GLU A 108 -17.89 -1.48 -18.49
C GLU A 108 -18.55 -0.14 -18.14
N VAL A 109 -18.61 0.21 -16.85
CA VAL A 109 -19.06 1.54 -16.40
C VAL A 109 -18.19 2.65 -17.00
N ASP A 110 -16.89 2.43 -17.17
CA ASP A 110 -15.99 3.38 -17.82
C ASP A 110 -16.28 3.55 -19.33
N LYS A 111 -16.63 2.47 -20.04
CA LYS A 111 -17.05 2.52 -21.46
C LYS A 111 -18.36 3.30 -21.60
N LEU A 112 -19.38 2.97 -20.79
CA LEU A 112 -20.68 3.69 -20.78
C LEU A 112 -20.48 5.17 -20.43
N GLY A 113 -19.63 5.44 -19.42
CA GLY A 113 -19.28 6.78 -18.95
C GLY A 113 -18.49 7.63 -19.95
N LEU A 114 -17.91 7.07 -21.01
CA LEU A 114 -17.01 7.76 -21.94
C LEU A 114 -17.69 8.96 -22.64
N SER A 115 -18.98 8.84 -22.99
CA SER A 115 -19.73 9.98 -23.57
C SER A 115 -19.94 11.10 -22.54
N THR A 116 -20.09 10.74 -21.25
CA THR A 116 -20.38 11.66 -20.15
C THR A 116 -19.14 12.44 -19.73
N ILE A 117 -17.98 11.81 -19.53
CA ILE A 117 -16.70 12.53 -19.32
C ILE A 117 -16.40 13.46 -20.50
N THR A 118 -16.61 13.02 -21.74
CA THR A 118 -16.38 13.86 -22.93
C THR A 118 -17.30 15.07 -22.99
N LYS A 119 -18.55 14.95 -22.52
CA LYS A 119 -19.48 16.08 -22.36
C LYS A 119 -19.06 17.00 -21.20
N LEU A 120 -18.56 16.44 -20.10
CA LEU A 120 -18.14 17.18 -18.90
C LEU A 120 -16.87 17.99 -19.12
N ASP A 121 -15.79 17.43 -19.67
CA ASP A 121 -14.55 18.18 -19.96
C ASP A 121 -14.79 19.28 -21.03
N LYS A 122 -15.67 19.04 -22.01
CA LYS A 122 -16.12 20.12 -22.92
C LYS A 122 -16.87 21.23 -22.19
N LYS A 123 -17.68 20.90 -21.18
CA LYS A 123 -18.38 21.89 -20.33
C LYS A 123 -17.41 22.64 -19.42
N THR A 124 -16.45 21.99 -18.74
CA THR A 124 -15.51 22.66 -17.84
C THR A 124 -14.49 23.51 -18.60
N LYS A 125 -14.01 23.07 -19.78
CA LYS A 125 -13.22 23.92 -20.68
C LYS A 125 -13.99 25.15 -21.17
N LYS A 126 -15.28 25.00 -21.51
CA LYS A 126 -16.13 26.14 -21.89
C LYS A 126 -16.38 27.08 -20.70
N ALA A 127 -16.51 26.54 -19.48
CA ALA A 127 -16.68 27.29 -18.24
C ALA A 127 -15.44 28.13 -17.90
N ALA A 128 -14.23 27.57 -18.02
CA ALA A 128 -12.99 28.31 -17.85
C ALA A 128 -12.91 29.51 -18.83
N GLY A 129 -13.16 29.27 -20.13
CA GLY A 129 -13.23 30.32 -21.16
C GLY A 129 -14.44 31.28 -21.07
N MET A 130 -15.25 31.17 -20.00
CA MET A 130 -16.25 32.16 -19.59
C MET A 130 -15.76 33.02 -18.42
N VAL A 131 -14.86 32.53 -17.56
CA VAL A 131 -14.23 33.31 -16.48
C VAL A 131 -13.48 34.51 -17.07
N ASP A 132 -12.67 34.27 -18.12
CA ASP A 132 -11.94 35.29 -18.88
C ASP A 132 -12.87 36.41 -19.41
N LYS A 133 -14.16 36.10 -19.60
CA LYS A 133 -15.16 36.99 -20.18
C LYS A 133 -16.05 37.66 -19.14
N LEU A 134 -15.92 37.36 -17.85
CA LEU A 134 -16.77 37.93 -16.79
C LEU A 134 -16.74 39.46 -16.83
N TYR A 135 -15.56 40.04 -17.01
CA TYR A 135 -15.34 41.50 -17.11
C TYR A 135 -16.06 42.19 -18.29
N SER A 136 -16.61 41.44 -19.25
CA SER A 136 -17.43 41.99 -20.35
C SER A 136 -18.94 42.05 -20.04
N TYR A 137 -19.40 41.46 -18.93
CA TYR A 137 -20.81 41.49 -18.53
C TYR A 137 -21.09 42.63 -17.55
N SER A 138 -21.87 43.62 -17.98
CA SER A 138 -22.19 44.83 -17.22
C SER A 138 -23.31 44.69 -16.17
N GLN A 139 -24.01 43.56 -16.12
CA GLN A 139 -25.15 43.33 -15.22
C GLN A 139 -24.82 42.26 -14.17
N ALA A 140 -25.00 42.60 -12.88
CA ALA A 140 -24.65 41.73 -11.74
C ALA A 140 -25.36 40.36 -11.79
N ASP A 141 -26.65 40.33 -12.09
CA ASP A 141 -27.46 39.10 -12.16
C ASP A 141 -26.90 38.10 -13.20
N ARG A 142 -26.34 38.63 -14.31
CA ARG A 142 -25.71 37.81 -15.36
C ARG A 142 -24.36 37.27 -14.92
N GLN A 143 -23.61 38.02 -14.09
CA GLN A 143 -22.36 37.54 -13.49
C GLN A 143 -22.64 36.41 -12.48
N GLU A 144 -23.68 36.55 -11.65
CA GLU A 144 -24.05 35.53 -10.65
C GLU A 144 -24.61 34.25 -11.29
N LEU A 145 -25.46 34.37 -12.32
CA LEU A 145 -25.89 33.22 -13.12
C LEU A 145 -24.70 32.51 -13.79
N LEU A 146 -23.70 33.25 -14.26
CA LEU A 146 -22.49 32.69 -14.85
C LEU A 146 -21.64 31.96 -13.81
N ILE A 147 -21.46 32.54 -12.61
CA ILE A 147 -20.80 31.89 -11.46
C ILE A 147 -21.47 30.55 -11.15
N LEU A 148 -22.78 30.55 -10.97
CA LEU A 148 -23.53 29.33 -10.66
C LEU A 148 -23.37 28.26 -11.75
N ASN A 149 -23.37 28.65 -13.03
CA ASN A 149 -23.16 27.70 -14.13
C ASN A 149 -21.73 27.11 -14.16
N VAL A 150 -20.70 27.94 -13.93
CA VAL A 150 -19.29 27.48 -13.85
C VAL A 150 -19.09 26.54 -12.66
N GLU A 151 -19.60 26.91 -11.48
CA GLU A 151 -19.54 26.07 -10.27
C GLU A 151 -20.27 24.73 -10.47
N ASN A 152 -21.44 24.73 -11.12
CA ASN A 152 -22.19 23.52 -11.45
C ASN A 152 -21.44 22.62 -12.44
N HIS A 153 -20.75 23.16 -13.45
CA HIS A 153 -20.01 22.38 -14.43
C HIS A 153 -18.83 21.63 -13.79
N HIS A 154 -18.02 22.28 -12.96
CA HIS A 154 -16.97 21.58 -12.21
C HIS A 154 -17.53 20.63 -11.16
N THR A 155 -18.60 21.00 -10.43
CA THR A 155 -19.24 20.10 -9.44
C THR A 155 -19.73 18.79 -10.07
N ALA A 156 -20.28 18.84 -11.28
CA ALA A 156 -20.67 17.65 -12.02
C ALA A 156 -19.47 16.80 -12.47
N ALA A 157 -18.36 17.44 -12.88
CA ALA A 157 -17.12 16.75 -13.21
C ALA A 157 -16.49 16.07 -11.98
N ILE A 158 -16.38 16.78 -10.86
CA ILE A 158 -15.85 16.27 -9.58
C ILE A 158 -16.62 15.02 -9.15
N LYS A 159 -17.96 15.07 -9.10
CA LYS A 159 -18.79 13.91 -8.73
C LYS A 159 -18.56 12.68 -9.62
N TRP A 160 -18.34 12.89 -10.93
CA TRP A 160 -18.04 11.80 -11.85
C TRP A 160 -16.64 11.22 -11.60
N TRP A 161 -15.64 12.08 -11.41
CA TRP A 161 -14.27 11.67 -11.08
C TRP A 161 -14.14 11.01 -9.71
N GLU A 162 -14.92 11.41 -8.70
CA GLU A 162 -15.02 10.76 -7.40
C GLU A 162 -15.53 9.32 -7.54
N LYS A 163 -16.66 9.11 -8.25
CA LYS A 163 -17.18 7.75 -8.54
C LYS A 163 -16.18 6.91 -9.33
N LYS A 164 -15.42 7.51 -10.26
CA LYS A 164 -14.37 6.79 -11.00
C LYS A 164 -13.17 6.45 -10.11
N ALA A 165 -12.68 7.39 -9.28
CA ALA A 165 -11.57 7.16 -8.37
C ALA A 165 -11.86 6.00 -7.41
N TRP A 166 -13.10 5.94 -6.89
CA TRP A 166 -13.57 4.83 -6.08
C TRP A 166 -13.57 3.49 -6.87
N ARG A 167 -14.10 3.44 -8.10
CA ARG A 167 -14.05 2.21 -8.93
C ARG A 167 -12.62 1.76 -9.24
N SER A 168 -11.72 2.68 -9.59
CA SER A 168 -10.31 2.36 -9.86
C SER A 168 -9.57 1.88 -8.59
N GLU A 169 -9.88 2.44 -7.42
CA GLU A 169 -9.36 1.96 -6.14
C GLU A 169 -9.86 0.53 -5.85
N ARG A 170 -11.14 0.23 -6.10
CA ARG A 170 -11.71 -1.13 -5.99
C ARG A 170 -11.02 -2.12 -6.93
N GLN A 171 -10.78 -1.74 -8.20
CA GLN A 171 -9.99 -2.55 -9.15
C GLN A 171 -8.55 -2.78 -8.64
N ARG A 172 -7.89 -1.76 -8.07
CA ARG A 172 -6.54 -1.90 -7.51
C ARG A 172 -6.51 -2.88 -6.33
N SER A 173 -7.45 -2.75 -5.38
CA SER A 173 -7.57 -3.66 -4.24
C SER A 173 -7.84 -5.10 -4.68
N ALA A 174 -8.68 -5.29 -5.70
CA ALA A 174 -8.95 -6.62 -6.26
C ALA A 174 -7.71 -7.25 -6.90
N CYS A 175 -6.94 -6.50 -7.70
CA CYS A 175 -5.67 -6.98 -8.25
C CYS A 175 -4.58 -7.17 -7.17
N ALA A 176 -4.64 -6.45 -6.05
CA ALA A 176 -3.75 -6.69 -4.91
C ALA A 176 -4.09 -8.02 -4.20
N ALA A 177 -5.39 -8.35 -4.08
CA ALA A 177 -5.86 -9.61 -3.51
C ALA A 177 -5.51 -10.84 -4.37
N THR A 178 -5.28 -10.69 -5.69
CA THR A 178 -4.76 -11.78 -6.54
C THR A 178 -3.25 -11.82 -6.59
N ALA A 179 -2.56 -10.67 -6.66
CA ALA A 179 -1.10 -10.61 -6.67
C ALA A 179 -0.43 -11.08 -5.36
N SER A 180 -1.19 -11.18 -4.26
CA SER A 180 -0.75 -11.74 -2.97
C SER A 180 -0.98 -13.25 -2.81
N LEU A 181 -1.56 -13.93 -3.81
CA LEU A 181 -1.84 -15.36 -3.73
C LEU A 181 -0.57 -16.21 -3.88
N SER A 182 -0.46 -17.24 -3.02
CA SER A 182 0.66 -18.18 -3.03
C SER A 182 0.50 -19.29 -4.07
N SER A 183 -0.73 -19.67 -4.41
CA SER A 183 -0.99 -20.50 -5.58
C SER A 183 -0.78 -19.68 -6.85
N GLY A 184 -0.04 -20.21 -7.84
CA GLY A 184 0.11 -19.56 -9.13
C GLY A 184 1.42 -19.90 -9.83
N THR A 185 1.33 -20.24 -11.12
CA THR A 185 2.53 -20.39 -11.96
C THR A 185 3.30 -19.07 -12.04
N PRO A 186 4.60 -19.07 -12.40
CA PRO A 186 5.35 -17.82 -12.60
C PRO A 186 4.68 -16.87 -13.62
N VAL A 187 4.03 -17.44 -14.65
CA VAL A 187 3.28 -16.69 -15.67
C VAL A 187 2.03 -16.02 -15.07
N MET A 188 1.24 -16.75 -14.27
CA MET A 188 0.08 -16.18 -13.58
C MET A 188 0.50 -15.04 -12.65
N ARG A 189 1.53 -15.27 -11.82
CA ARG A 189 1.99 -14.27 -10.85
C ARG A 189 2.54 -12.99 -11.50
N GLU A 190 3.12 -13.05 -12.70
CA GLU A 190 3.50 -11.82 -13.41
C GLU A 190 2.31 -11.16 -14.13
N ALA A 191 1.33 -11.92 -14.63
CA ALA A 191 0.08 -11.35 -15.15
C ALA A 191 -0.71 -10.61 -14.04
N GLU A 192 -0.72 -11.16 -12.82
CA GLU A 192 -1.37 -10.57 -11.64
C GLU A 192 -0.65 -9.29 -11.19
N ARG A 193 0.70 -9.27 -11.17
CA ARG A 193 1.48 -8.03 -10.93
C ARG A 193 1.28 -6.99 -12.04
N CYS A 194 1.22 -7.41 -13.30
CA CYS A 194 0.97 -6.53 -14.44
C CYS A 194 -0.41 -5.85 -14.32
N ALA A 195 -1.46 -6.62 -13.98
CA ALA A 195 -2.77 -6.08 -13.68
C ALA A 195 -2.74 -5.10 -12.50
N LEU A 196 -2.04 -5.43 -11.41
CA LEU A 196 -1.90 -4.53 -10.25
C LEU A 196 -1.17 -3.22 -10.60
N ARG A 197 -0.09 -3.25 -11.40
CA ARG A 197 0.59 -2.04 -11.92
C ARG A 197 -0.37 -1.20 -12.77
N LEU A 198 -1.09 -1.81 -13.71
CA LEU A 198 -2.08 -1.13 -14.56
C LEU A 198 -3.18 -0.45 -13.74
N ARG A 199 -3.71 -1.11 -12.71
CA ARG A 199 -4.75 -0.52 -11.83
C ARG A 199 -4.18 0.54 -10.89
N ALA A 200 -2.93 0.42 -10.41
CA ALA A 200 -2.26 1.49 -9.69
C ALA A 200 -2.04 2.75 -10.57
N GLY A 201 -1.62 2.55 -11.82
CA GLY A 201 -1.52 3.62 -12.81
C GLY A 201 -2.87 4.27 -13.14
N SER A 202 -3.92 3.46 -13.25
CA SER A 202 -5.30 3.94 -13.43
C SER A 202 -5.76 4.83 -12.27
N VAL A 203 -5.52 4.42 -11.01
CA VAL A 203 -5.84 5.23 -9.81
C VAL A 203 -5.08 6.56 -9.83
N LEU A 204 -3.77 6.54 -10.09
CA LEU A 204 -2.94 7.74 -10.16
C LEU A 204 -3.48 8.74 -11.21
N SER A 205 -3.71 8.25 -12.44
CA SER A 205 -4.27 9.04 -13.54
C SER A 205 -5.60 9.69 -13.15
N VAL A 206 -6.55 8.90 -12.65
CA VAL A 206 -7.89 9.35 -12.25
C VAL A 206 -7.86 10.38 -11.12
N ARG A 207 -6.96 10.22 -10.13
CA ARG A 207 -6.82 11.20 -9.04
C ARG A 207 -6.20 12.52 -9.51
N ILE A 208 -5.25 12.51 -10.44
CA ILE A 208 -4.71 13.74 -11.05
C ILE A 208 -5.83 14.55 -11.74
N TRP A 209 -6.75 13.90 -12.45
CA TRP A 209 -7.92 14.56 -13.03
C TRP A 209 -8.89 15.11 -11.96
N LEU A 210 -9.10 14.39 -10.85
CA LEU A 210 -9.94 14.83 -9.74
C LEU A 210 -9.35 16.08 -9.03
N VAL A 211 -8.04 16.09 -8.77
CA VAL A 211 -7.30 17.26 -8.26
C VAL A 211 -7.47 18.45 -9.22
N ARG A 212 -7.28 18.23 -10.53
CA ARG A 212 -7.43 19.26 -11.57
C ARG A 212 -8.83 19.89 -11.60
N GLU A 213 -9.90 19.10 -11.46
CA GLU A 213 -11.26 19.65 -11.44
C GLU A 213 -11.60 20.38 -10.13
N ARG A 214 -11.12 19.92 -8.98
CA ARG A 214 -11.26 20.65 -7.70
C ARG A 214 -10.47 21.96 -7.71
N ILE A 215 -9.25 21.97 -8.27
CA ILE A 215 -8.49 23.19 -8.58
C ILE A 215 -9.26 24.13 -9.51
N GLY A 216 -9.90 23.60 -10.56
CA GLY A 216 -10.74 24.39 -11.48
C GLY A 216 -11.89 25.10 -10.75
N LEU A 217 -12.62 24.37 -9.89
CA LEU A 217 -13.67 24.94 -9.05
C LEU A 217 -13.13 25.99 -8.05
N ALA A 218 -11.99 25.73 -7.42
CA ALA A 218 -11.38 26.65 -6.46
C ALA A 218 -10.93 27.95 -7.13
N ARG A 219 -10.23 27.85 -8.27
CA ARG A 219 -9.84 29.00 -9.11
C ARG A 219 -11.05 29.80 -9.55
N ALA A 220 -12.06 29.17 -10.16
CA ALA A 220 -13.27 29.85 -10.58
C ALA A 220 -13.96 30.57 -9.41
N LYS A 221 -14.04 29.94 -8.22
CA LYS A 221 -14.63 30.54 -7.02
C LYS A 221 -13.93 31.83 -6.56
N ILE A 222 -12.63 31.94 -6.79
CA ILE A 222 -11.79 33.11 -6.47
C ILE A 222 -11.84 34.13 -7.62
N GLU A 223 -11.47 33.72 -8.83
CA GLU A 223 -11.32 34.57 -10.02
C GLU A 223 -12.61 35.33 -10.33
N LEU A 224 -13.77 34.67 -10.23
CA LEU A 224 -15.08 35.27 -10.48
C LEU A 224 -15.54 36.23 -9.35
N ARG A 225 -14.88 36.21 -8.19
CA ARG A 225 -15.14 37.09 -7.03
C ARG A 225 -14.02 38.11 -6.81
N ALA A 226 -12.99 38.13 -7.65
CA ALA A 226 -11.77 38.94 -7.51
C ALA A 226 -11.97 40.47 -7.53
N SER A 227 -13.16 40.95 -7.94
CA SER A 227 -13.55 42.36 -7.84
C SER A 227 -14.09 42.75 -6.45
N ARG A 228 -14.42 41.79 -5.58
CA ARG A 228 -15.02 41.99 -4.25
C ARG A 228 -14.02 41.88 -3.09
N PHE A 229 -12.79 41.41 -3.35
CA PHE A 229 -11.74 41.29 -2.33
C PHE A 229 -11.00 42.62 -2.14
N GLU A 230 -10.57 42.87 -0.90
CA GLU A 230 -9.65 43.97 -0.56
C GLU A 230 -8.32 43.86 -1.33
N PRO A 231 -7.59 44.97 -1.56
CA PRO A 231 -6.40 44.97 -2.41
C PRO A 231 -5.34 43.93 -2.03
N ASP A 232 -5.02 43.81 -0.74
CA ASP A 232 -3.98 42.89 -0.24
C ASP A 232 -4.39 41.42 -0.39
N LEU A 233 -5.65 41.11 -0.08
CA LEU A 233 -6.23 39.78 -0.28
C LEU A 233 -6.30 39.44 -1.78
N LYS A 234 -6.63 40.42 -2.63
CA LYS A 234 -6.70 40.27 -4.08
C LYS A 234 -5.33 39.98 -4.69
N GLU A 235 -4.27 40.64 -4.27
CA GLU A 235 -2.90 40.34 -4.73
C GLU A 235 -2.43 38.98 -4.19
N LEU A 236 -2.73 38.65 -2.93
CA LEU A 236 -2.42 37.33 -2.35
C LEU A 236 -3.10 36.17 -3.11
N LEU A 237 -4.33 36.36 -3.57
CA LEU A 237 -5.11 35.34 -4.28
C LEU A 237 -4.86 35.30 -5.79
N VAL A 238 -4.84 36.47 -6.45
CA VAL A 238 -4.93 36.63 -7.92
C VAL A 238 -3.77 37.45 -8.50
N GLY A 239 -2.85 37.91 -7.65
CA GLY A 239 -1.58 38.51 -8.05
C GLY A 239 -0.67 37.53 -8.80
N ARG A 240 0.46 38.03 -9.33
CA ARG A 240 1.31 37.24 -10.26
C ARG A 240 1.85 35.94 -9.66
N ASN A 241 2.08 35.94 -8.35
CA ASN A 241 2.55 34.78 -7.58
C ASN A 241 1.47 34.27 -6.60
N GLY A 242 0.21 34.66 -6.81
CA GLY A 242 -0.91 34.37 -5.91
C GLY A 242 -1.41 32.92 -5.98
N VAL A 243 -2.32 32.57 -5.08
CA VAL A 243 -2.85 31.20 -4.91
C VAL A 243 -3.45 30.62 -6.20
N VAL A 244 -4.09 31.46 -7.03
CA VAL A 244 -4.61 31.08 -8.35
C VAL A 244 -3.50 30.57 -9.27
N GLN A 245 -2.34 31.24 -9.30
CA GLN A 245 -1.21 30.86 -10.15
C GLN A 245 -0.48 29.61 -9.62
N LEU A 246 -0.37 29.46 -8.29
CA LEU A 246 0.12 28.23 -7.65
C LEU A 246 -0.73 27.02 -8.08
N MET A 247 -2.06 27.11 -7.92
CA MET A 247 -3.00 26.05 -8.32
C MET A 247 -2.97 25.78 -9.83
N ALA A 248 -2.93 26.84 -10.67
CA ALA A 248 -2.87 26.69 -12.12
C ALA A 248 -1.60 25.96 -12.57
N SER A 249 -0.45 26.27 -11.96
CA SER A 249 0.85 25.65 -12.26
C SER A 249 0.85 24.18 -11.88
N ALA A 250 0.41 23.83 -10.67
CA ALA A 250 0.36 22.45 -10.19
C ALA A 250 -0.53 21.55 -11.07
N ALA A 251 -1.74 22.01 -11.44
CA ALA A 251 -2.63 21.27 -12.32
C ALA A 251 -2.04 21.04 -13.72
N GLN A 252 -1.32 22.05 -14.27
CA GLN A 252 -0.71 21.95 -15.59
C GLN A 252 0.54 21.04 -15.58
N GLU A 253 1.36 21.08 -14.51
CA GLU A 253 2.52 20.19 -14.37
C GLU A 253 2.11 18.73 -14.19
N ALA A 254 1.12 18.44 -13.32
CA ALA A 254 0.64 17.08 -13.09
C ALA A 254 0.06 16.43 -14.36
N LEU A 255 -0.77 17.18 -15.12
CA LEU A 255 -1.29 16.69 -16.41
C LEU A 255 -0.17 16.48 -17.45
N ARG A 256 0.85 17.35 -17.48
CA ARG A 256 1.98 17.23 -18.40
C ARG A 256 2.83 15.99 -18.10
N ALA A 257 3.12 15.73 -16.83
CA ALA A 257 3.88 14.56 -16.41
C ALA A 257 3.11 13.25 -16.68
N LEU A 258 1.81 13.23 -16.36
CA LEU A 258 0.91 12.10 -16.70
C LEU A 258 0.87 11.82 -18.20
N SER A 259 0.92 12.86 -19.05
CA SER A 259 0.94 12.73 -20.51
C SER A 259 2.26 12.19 -21.08
N LEU A 260 3.36 12.26 -20.31
CA LEU A 260 4.66 11.72 -20.70
C LEU A 260 4.81 10.24 -20.31
N ALA A 261 4.29 9.86 -19.14
CA ALA A 261 4.48 8.53 -18.54
C ALA A 261 3.56 7.46 -19.15
N LYS A 262 3.67 7.23 -20.46
CA LYS A 262 2.76 6.38 -21.25
C LYS A 262 2.66 4.94 -20.74
N GLY A 263 3.77 4.36 -20.24
CA GLY A 263 3.80 2.99 -19.71
C GLY A 263 2.89 2.77 -18.48
N ILE A 264 2.47 3.84 -17.80
CA ILE A 264 1.55 3.78 -16.65
C ILE A 264 0.12 3.41 -17.07
N MET A 265 -0.32 3.86 -18.25
CA MET A 265 -1.73 3.86 -18.63
C MET A 265 -2.10 2.75 -19.63
N ASP A 266 -1.16 2.31 -20.47
CA ASP A 266 -1.49 1.50 -21.64
C ASP A 266 -1.49 -0.02 -21.38
N ASP A 267 -0.50 -0.58 -20.65
CA ASP A 267 -0.29 -2.04 -20.61
C ASP A 267 0.24 -2.66 -19.30
N GLY A 268 0.50 -1.88 -18.25
CA GLY A 268 0.86 -2.43 -16.91
C GLY A 268 2.26 -3.04 -16.80
N LYS A 269 3.12 -2.84 -17.80
CA LYS A 269 4.52 -3.29 -17.75
C LYS A 269 5.30 -2.64 -16.62
N THR A 270 6.45 -3.23 -16.29
CA THR A 270 7.46 -2.58 -15.46
C THR A 270 7.94 -1.29 -16.12
N LEU A 271 7.85 -0.18 -15.40
CA LEU A 271 8.35 1.12 -15.82
C LEU A 271 9.88 1.07 -15.95
N ASN A 272 10.42 1.75 -16.97
CA ASN A 272 11.87 1.95 -17.08
C ASN A 272 12.31 3.14 -16.20
N ALA A 273 13.62 3.34 -16.04
CA ALA A 273 14.17 4.39 -15.18
C ALA A 273 13.71 5.82 -15.55
N HIS A 274 13.39 6.11 -16.82
CA HIS A 274 12.84 7.40 -17.21
C HIS A 274 11.38 7.56 -16.77
N ASP A 275 10.55 6.54 -17.00
CA ASP A 275 9.15 6.54 -16.54
C ASP A 275 9.06 6.61 -15.00
N CYS A 276 9.92 5.90 -14.27
CA CYS A 276 10.02 6.02 -12.81
C CYS A 276 10.35 7.45 -12.37
N ALA A 277 11.35 8.09 -12.96
CA ALA A 277 11.71 9.48 -12.66
C ALA A 277 10.57 10.49 -12.96
N VAL A 278 9.69 10.19 -13.92
CA VAL A 278 8.48 10.99 -14.15
C VAL A 278 7.44 10.78 -13.04
N VAL A 279 7.29 9.57 -12.50
CA VAL A 279 6.39 9.30 -11.35
C VAL A 279 6.93 9.89 -10.05
N GLU A 280 8.23 9.79 -9.81
CA GLU A 280 8.92 10.43 -8.68
C GLU A 280 8.67 11.94 -8.69
N LYS A 281 8.81 12.58 -9.86
CA LYS A 281 8.52 14.01 -10.03
C LYS A 281 7.03 14.37 -9.85
N ILE A 282 6.10 13.46 -10.18
CA ILE A 282 4.67 13.64 -9.87
C ILE A 282 4.44 13.62 -8.34
N MET A 283 5.07 12.67 -7.65
CA MET A 283 5.00 12.55 -6.18
C MET A 283 5.57 13.79 -5.48
N GLU A 284 6.77 14.23 -5.87
CA GLU A 284 7.40 15.47 -5.38
C GLU A 284 6.46 16.67 -5.57
N ARG A 285 6.04 16.94 -6.81
CA ARG A 285 5.31 18.17 -7.16
C ARG A 285 3.93 18.26 -6.52
N LEU A 286 3.25 17.14 -6.32
CA LEU A 286 1.98 17.10 -5.60
C LEU A 286 2.18 17.25 -4.08
N SER A 287 3.31 16.76 -3.54
CA SER A 287 3.66 16.96 -2.12
C SER A 287 3.99 18.42 -1.81
N ASP A 288 4.85 19.03 -2.63
CA ASP A 288 5.24 20.44 -2.54
C ASP A 288 4.03 21.38 -2.70
N PHE A 289 3.16 21.09 -3.69
CA PHE A 289 1.93 21.84 -3.89
C PHE A 289 0.96 21.72 -2.71
N GLY A 290 0.78 20.50 -2.16
CA GLY A 290 -0.06 20.28 -0.99
C GLY A 290 0.45 21.06 0.24
N LEU A 291 1.77 21.08 0.47
CA LEU A 291 2.39 21.87 1.53
C LEU A 291 2.17 23.38 1.33
N ALA A 292 2.50 23.90 0.14
CA ALA A 292 2.36 25.32 -0.16
C ALA A 292 0.89 25.81 -0.09
N LEU A 293 -0.07 24.99 -0.55
CA LEU A 293 -1.49 25.31 -0.42
C LEU A 293 -1.99 25.18 1.04
N HIS A 294 -1.43 24.28 1.84
CA HIS A 294 -1.74 24.17 3.26
C HIS A 294 -1.27 25.40 4.06
N GLU A 295 -0.03 25.86 3.85
CA GLU A 295 0.50 27.08 4.47
C GLU A 295 -0.36 28.31 4.11
N VAL A 296 -0.73 28.43 2.83
CA VAL A 296 -1.64 29.45 2.32
C VAL A 296 -3.04 29.35 2.94
N HIS A 297 -3.60 28.15 3.03
CA HIS A 297 -4.91 27.91 3.65
C HIS A 297 -4.92 28.35 5.11
N THR A 298 -3.91 27.95 5.89
CA THR A 298 -3.77 28.31 7.31
C THR A 298 -3.63 29.83 7.48
N LYS A 299 -2.80 30.49 6.65
CA LYS A 299 -2.70 31.96 6.64
C LYS A 299 -4.05 32.63 6.33
N LEU A 300 -4.74 32.21 5.27
CA LEU A 300 -6.02 32.81 4.86
C LEU A 300 -7.13 32.58 5.90
N SER A 301 -7.16 31.41 6.53
CA SER A 301 -8.14 31.07 7.58
C SER A 301 -7.97 31.93 8.84
N HIS A 302 -6.73 32.28 9.20
CA HIS A 302 -6.46 33.18 10.33
C HIS A 302 -6.62 34.67 10.00
N THR A 303 -6.21 35.13 8.81
CA THR A 303 -6.22 36.56 8.46
C THR A 303 -7.53 37.03 7.82
N TYR A 304 -8.27 36.14 7.13
CA TYR A 304 -9.45 36.50 6.34
C TYR A 304 -10.62 35.51 6.51
N PRO A 305 -11.07 35.17 7.74
CA PRO A 305 -12.10 34.16 7.99
C PRO A 305 -13.43 34.48 7.27
N ASP A 306 -13.86 35.74 7.29
CA ASP A 306 -15.15 36.16 6.76
C ASP A 306 -15.16 36.51 5.25
N ALA A 307 -14.00 36.40 4.57
CA ALA A 307 -13.85 36.85 3.17
C ALA A 307 -14.52 35.93 2.11
N GLY A 308 -15.40 35.01 2.52
CA GLY A 308 -16.16 34.12 1.64
C GLY A 308 -15.31 33.13 0.83
N LEU A 309 -14.08 32.85 1.30
CA LEU A 309 -13.11 32.04 0.58
C LEU A 309 -13.47 30.54 0.62
N PRO A 310 -13.13 29.76 -0.43
CA PRO A 310 -13.45 28.34 -0.50
C PRO A 310 -12.47 27.47 0.33
N LEU A 311 -12.24 27.81 1.59
CA LEU A 311 -11.21 27.20 2.46
C LEU A 311 -11.35 25.68 2.57
N LYS A 312 -12.58 25.17 2.80
CA LYS A 312 -12.89 23.72 2.81
C LYS A 312 -12.56 22.99 1.49
N LEU A 313 -12.49 23.72 0.37
CA LEU A 313 -12.06 23.17 -0.91
C LEU A 313 -10.53 23.20 -1.05
N PHE A 314 -9.82 24.16 -0.42
CA PHE A 314 -8.35 24.13 -0.34
C PHE A 314 -7.88 22.96 0.52
N GLU A 315 -8.46 22.81 1.72
CA GLU A 315 -8.28 21.64 2.60
C GLU A 315 -8.43 20.32 1.81
N ARG A 316 -9.51 20.20 1.02
CA ARG A 316 -9.74 19.03 0.18
C ARG A 316 -8.71 18.85 -0.95
N ILE A 317 -8.27 19.93 -1.59
CA ILE A 317 -7.22 19.85 -2.63
C ILE A 317 -5.88 19.42 -2.02
N VAL A 318 -5.57 19.83 -0.78
CA VAL A 318 -4.39 19.39 -0.03
C VAL A 318 -4.46 17.89 0.27
N ASP A 319 -5.59 17.40 0.83
CA ASP A 319 -5.85 15.96 1.01
C ASP A 319 -5.57 15.19 -0.28
N ASP A 320 -6.19 15.62 -1.38
CA ASP A 320 -6.12 14.91 -2.66
C ASP A 320 -4.72 14.92 -3.24
N ALA A 321 -3.98 16.03 -3.12
CA ALA A 321 -2.61 16.14 -3.60
C ALA A 321 -1.70 15.14 -2.88
N TRP A 322 -1.77 15.06 -1.54
CA TRP A 322 -1.00 14.11 -0.74
C TRP A 322 -1.44 12.65 -0.98
N ILE A 323 -2.74 12.37 -1.11
CA ILE A 323 -3.24 11.03 -1.46
C ILE A 323 -2.77 10.61 -2.86
N THR A 324 -2.72 11.54 -3.81
CA THR A 324 -2.24 11.28 -5.18
C THR A 324 -0.74 11.07 -5.22
N ALA A 325 0.05 11.83 -4.45
CA ALA A 325 1.47 11.60 -4.25
C ALA A 325 1.74 10.22 -3.61
N HIS A 326 0.94 9.82 -2.62
CA HIS A 326 1.01 8.48 -2.04
C HIS A 326 0.69 7.38 -3.08
N ASP A 327 -0.26 7.60 -3.99
CA ASP A 327 -0.58 6.63 -5.03
C ASP A 327 0.48 6.58 -6.16
N ALA A 328 1.21 7.66 -6.40
CA ALA A 328 2.44 7.66 -7.21
C ALA A 328 3.57 6.86 -6.53
N MET A 329 3.82 7.10 -5.24
CA MET A 329 4.74 6.28 -4.43
C MET A 329 4.35 4.79 -4.45
N HIS A 330 3.06 4.46 -4.34
CA HIS A 330 2.59 3.08 -4.43
C HIS A 330 2.90 2.46 -5.80
N LEU A 331 2.77 3.20 -6.90
CA LEU A 331 3.12 2.72 -8.23
C LEU A 331 4.62 2.44 -8.38
N LEU A 332 5.49 3.28 -7.79
CA LEU A 332 6.94 3.06 -7.76
C LEU A 332 7.32 1.78 -6.98
N ASN A 333 6.69 1.55 -5.83
CA ASN A 333 6.93 0.33 -5.04
C ASN A 333 6.56 -0.97 -5.80
N LEU A 334 5.66 -0.92 -6.78
CA LEU A 334 5.27 -2.07 -7.61
C LEU A 334 6.25 -2.38 -8.77
N GLN A 335 7.31 -1.58 -8.95
CA GLN A 335 8.34 -1.83 -9.97
C GLN A 335 9.42 -2.79 -9.47
N SER A 336 9.67 -2.81 -8.16
CA SER A 336 10.59 -3.76 -7.52
C SER A 336 10.04 -5.20 -7.59
N PRO A 337 10.89 -6.22 -7.84
CA PRO A 337 10.50 -7.61 -7.60
C PRO A 337 10.14 -7.80 -6.12
N PRO A 338 9.11 -8.60 -5.79
CA PRO A 338 8.88 -8.99 -4.40
C PRO A 338 10.09 -9.77 -3.90
N SER A 339 10.67 -9.34 -2.78
CA SER A 339 11.85 -9.98 -2.17
C SER A 339 11.65 -11.49 -2.01
N ALA A 340 12.70 -12.28 -2.24
CA ALA A 340 12.66 -13.74 -2.43
C ALA A 340 12.28 -14.58 -1.18
N ILE A 341 11.66 -13.96 -0.17
CA ILE A 341 11.23 -14.55 1.10
C ILE A 341 9.94 -15.37 0.92
N MET A 342 9.13 -15.11 -0.12
CA MET A 342 7.93 -15.91 -0.47
C MET A 342 8.22 -17.06 -1.45
N ALA A 343 9.43 -17.64 -1.40
CA ALA A 343 9.65 -18.98 -1.94
C ALA A 343 9.16 -20.02 -0.91
N PRO A 344 8.23 -20.92 -1.24
CA PRO A 344 7.86 -22.00 -0.32
C PRO A 344 9.10 -22.86 -0.02
N GLN A 345 9.34 -23.18 1.25
CA GLN A 345 10.38 -24.13 1.66
C GLN A 345 9.97 -25.57 1.30
N ALA A 346 9.96 -25.87 0.01
CA ALA A 346 9.80 -27.23 -0.49
C ALA A 346 11.10 -28.02 -0.29
N GLN A 347 11.07 -28.94 0.68
CA GLN A 347 11.96 -30.10 0.78
C GLN A 347 13.46 -29.81 0.92
N ALA A 348 13.87 -29.39 2.13
CA ALA A 348 15.24 -29.59 2.60
C ALA A 348 15.50 -31.08 2.95
N GLY A 349 15.30 -31.97 1.98
CA GLY A 349 15.47 -33.42 2.10
C GLY A 349 16.66 -33.91 1.29
N ALA A 350 17.68 -34.43 1.98
CA ALA A 350 18.83 -35.16 1.44
C ALA A 350 19.70 -34.47 0.36
N ALA A 351 20.71 -33.70 0.79
CA ALA A 351 22.09 -33.84 0.30
C ALA A 351 23.10 -33.08 1.19
N MET A 352 24.01 -33.80 1.85
CA MET A 352 25.18 -33.19 2.52
C MET A 352 26.33 -33.03 1.51
N PRO A 353 26.88 -31.81 1.29
CA PRO A 353 28.10 -31.66 0.53
C PRO A 353 29.30 -32.11 1.38
N ALA A 354 29.87 -33.27 1.06
CA ALA A 354 31.00 -33.83 1.79
C ALA A 354 32.26 -32.95 1.66
N ARG A 355 32.86 -32.59 2.80
CA ARG A 355 34.06 -31.74 2.88
C ARG A 355 35.32 -32.60 2.77
N ALA A 356 36.05 -32.49 1.65
CA ALA A 356 37.36 -33.10 1.46
C ALA A 356 38.44 -32.03 1.19
N GLY A 357 39.65 -32.25 1.71
CA GLY A 357 40.78 -31.31 1.64
C GLY A 357 41.69 -31.52 0.42
N ALA A 358 42.74 -30.70 0.35
CA ALA A 358 43.68 -30.67 -0.78
C ALA A 358 44.63 -31.88 -0.85
N ALA A 359 45.02 -32.24 -2.09
CA ALA A 359 46.18 -33.07 -2.41
C ALA A 359 46.84 -32.57 -3.72
N ILE A 360 48.10 -32.95 -3.93
CA ILE A 360 49.02 -32.35 -4.94
C ILE A 360 49.01 -33.17 -6.26
N PRO A 361 49.13 -32.53 -7.45
CA PRO A 361 49.09 -33.24 -8.73
C PRO A 361 50.42 -33.89 -9.15
N ALA A 362 50.33 -35.12 -9.64
CA ALA A 362 51.31 -35.81 -10.50
C ALA A 362 50.56 -36.91 -11.30
N GLY A 363 50.92 -37.30 -12.52
CA GLY A 363 51.91 -36.72 -13.44
C GLY A 363 52.29 -37.73 -14.56
N THR A 364 52.44 -37.27 -15.81
CA THR A 364 52.84 -38.05 -17.02
C THR A 364 51.84 -39.14 -17.47
N ALA A 365 51.80 -39.63 -18.73
CA ALA A 365 52.60 -39.40 -19.94
C ALA A 365 51.80 -39.61 -21.25
N GLY A 366 52.21 -38.97 -22.36
CA GLY A 366 51.94 -39.41 -23.76
C GLY A 366 50.49 -39.24 -24.32
N THR A 367 50.25 -39.20 -25.64
CA THR A 367 51.13 -39.25 -26.84
C THR A 367 50.41 -38.66 -28.07
N ALA A 368 51.15 -38.07 -29.03
CA ALA A 368 50.73 -37.64 -30.40
C ALA A 368 49.65 -36.51 -30.50
N ALA A 369 49.74 -35.42 -31.30
CA ALA A 369 50.20 -35.16 -32.69
C ALA A 369 49.08 -35.37 -33.75
N VAL A 370 48.92 -34.56 -34.83
CA VAL A 370 49.71 -33.42 -35.35
C VAL A 370 48.89 -32.49 -36.30
N SER A 371 49.28 -31.20 -36.42
CA SER A 371 49.00 -30.15 -37.46
C SER A 371 47.57 -29.96 -38.04
N GLU A 372 47.20 -28.98 -38.89
CA GLU A 372 47.84 -27.79 -39.50
C GLU A 372 46.74 -26.75 -39.85
N GLY A 373 46.95 -25.43 -39.98
CA GLY A 373 48.14 -24.58 -39.78
C GLY A 373 47.90 -23.10 -40.20
N THR A 374 48.97 -22.27 -40.11
CA THR A 374 49.32 -21.12 -41.01
C THR A 374 48.30 -20.02 -41.40
N THR A 375 48.57 -18.70 -41.44
CA THR A 375 49.69 -17.77 -41.10
C THR A 375 49.08 -16.35 -40.82
N ALA A 376 49.73 -15.24 -40.42
CA ALA A 376 51.11 -14.79 -40.58
C ALA A 376 51.61 -13.67 -39.61
N ARG A 377 52.93 -13.72 -39.30
CA ARG A 377 53.94 -12.61 -39.31
C ARG A 377 53.68 -11.30 -38.50
N ARG A 378 54.39 -11.00 -37.38
CA ARG A 378 55.81 -10.48 -37.21
C ARG A 378 56.06 -9.05 -37.81
N LYS A 379 56.82 -8.10 -37.22
CA LYS A 379 57.73 -8.07 -36.04
C LYS A 379 58.37 -6.67 -35.78
N GLY A 380 58.33 -6.15 -34.53
CA GLY A 380 59.30 -5.18 -33.95
C GLY A 380 59.26 -3.70 -34.42
N LYS A 381 60.05 -2.75 -33.87
CA LYS A 381 61.00 -2.77 -32.72
C LYS A 381 61.26 -1.34 -32.14
N SER A 382 61.71 -1.27 -30.89
CA SER A 382 61.88 -0.10 -29.99
C SER A 382 63.10 0.84 -30.19
N LYS A 383 63.01 2.05 -29.57
CA LYS A 383 64.09 2.90 -28.99
C LYS A 383 63.47 3.72 -27.82
N HIS A 384 63.90 3.63 -26.54
CA HIS A 384 65.11 4.16 -25.86
C HIS A 384 64.94 5.62 -25.33
N LYS A 385 65.39 6.03 -24.12
CA LYS A 385 66.09 5.36 -22.97
C LYS A 385 66.18 6.28 -21.71
N SER A 386 66.33 5.72 -20.49
CA SER A 386 66.99 6.31 -19.27
C SER A 386 66.27 7.43 -18.49
N ALA A 387 66.22 7.54 -17.15
CA ALA A 387 66.46 6.69 -15.93
C ALA A 387 65.80 7.42 -14.70
N ALA A 388 65.91 7.14 -13.39
CA ALA A 388 66.67 6.23 -12.49
C ALA A 388 65.83 5.95 -11.19
N ARG A 389 65.97 4.84 -10.45
CA ARG A 389 66.79 4.57 -9.22
C ARG A 389 66.57 5.57 -8.04
N ALA A 390 66.24 5.21 -6.79
CA ALA A 390 66.17 3.93 -6.02
C ALA A 390 65.06 4.00 -4.90
N GLY A 391 64.76 3.01 -4.04
CA GLY A 391 65.14 1.58 -3.95
C GLY A 391 64.95 0.92 -2.55
N THR A 392 64.49 -0.35 -2.52
CA THR A 392 64.61 -1.41 -1.47
C THR A 392 64.10 -1.24 0.00
N SER A 393 62.99 -1.94 0.29
CA SER A 393 62.79 -3.02 1.28
C SER A 393 63.34 -2.98 2.73
N ALA A 394 62.44 -3.22 3.70
CA ALA A 394 62.58 -4.20 4.80
C ALA A 394 61.21 -4.45 5.51
N ALA A 395 61.11 -5.46 6.38
CA ALA A 395 59.89 -5.82 7.14
C ALA A 395 60.18 -5.96 8.65
N GLY A 396 59.15 -5.90 9.50
CA GLY A 396 59.29 -6.18 10.94
C GLY A 396 58.00 -6.02 11.75
N GLN A 397 57.58 -7.08 12.44
CA GLN A 397 56.58 -7.09 13.52
C GLN A 397 57.27 -7.65 14.78
N PRO A 398 56.90 -7.18 16.00
CA PRO A 398 56.64 -8.16 17.05
C PRO A 398 55.53 -7.81 18.07
N SER A 399 54.81 -8.86 18.48
CA SER A 399 54.44 -9.29 19.84
C SER A 399 54.01 -8.31 20.96
N THR A 400 52.89 -8.69 21.61
CA THR A 400 52.50 -8.41 23.01
C THR A 400 53.20 -9.39 23.99
N PRO A 401 52.88 -9.53 25.32
CA PRO A 401 52.02 -8.76 26.25
C PRO A 401 52.71 -8.40 27.61
N VAL A 402 51.96 -7.90 28.62
CA VAL A 402 52.08 -8.32 30.05
C VAL A 402 50.91 -7.81 30.93
N ALA A 403 50.67 -8.50 32.05
CA ALA A 403 49.61 -8.37 33.07
C ALA A 403 49.92 -7.31 34.18
N ALA A 404 49.21 -7.21 35.32
CA ALA A 404 47.78 -7.10 35.67
C ALA A 404 47.64 -6.91 37.22
N ASN A 405 46.50 -6.42 37.72
CA ASN A 405 45.97 -6.53 39.10
C ASN A 405 44.55 -5.89 39.09
N ALA A 406 43.44 -6.45 39.59
CA ALA A 406 43.15 -7.09 40.88
C ALA A 406 43.22 -6.10 42.07
N GLY A 407 42.13 -5.72 42.75
CA GLY A 407 40.69 -5.95 42.53
C GLY A 407 39.87 -5.64 43.80
N THR A 408 38.55 -5.45 43.72
CA THR A 408 37.54 -5.58 44.83
C THR A 408 36.12 -5.35 44.26
N VAL A 409 35.11 -6.06 44.78
CA VAL A 409 33.68 -5.91 44.42
C VAL A 409 32.84 -5.61 45.67
N PRO A 410 31.95 -4.60 45.65
CA PRO A 410 30.82 -4.49 46.57
C PRO A 410 29.56 -5.15 45.98
N ALA A 411 29.01 -6.17 46.66
CA ALA A 411 27.82 -6.88 46.20
C ALA A 411 26.52 -6.18 46.66
N ALA A 412 25.82 -5.48 45.74
CA ALA A 412 24.61 -4.73 46.09
C ALA A 412 23.56 -4.57 44.96
N LYS A 413 23.54 -5.44 43.93
CA LYS A 413 22.65 -5.26 42.75
C LYS A 413 21.88 -6.49 42.24
N VAL A 414 21.95 -7.64 42.92
CA VAL A 414 21.33 -8.90 42.42
C VAL A 414 19.81 -8.96 42.64
N LEU A 415 19.29 -8.30 43.69
CA LEU A 415 17.85 -8.36 44.04
C LEU A 415 16.91 -7.55 43.15
N ALA A 416 17.42 -6.60 42.34
CA ALA A 416 16.58 -5.65 41.59
C ALA A 416 16.02 -6.18 40.26
N ARG A 417 16.21 -7.46 39.91
CA ARG A 417 15.82 -8.02 38.59
C ARG A 417 14.49 -8.78 38.57
N SER A 418 13.99 -9.28 39.70
CA SER A 418 12.72 -10.04 39.73
C SER A 418 11.49 -9.12 39.60
N ASP A 419 11.47 -8.02 40.35
CA ASP A 419 10.32 -7.11 40.41
C ASP A 419 10.01 -6.46 39.06
N GLN A 420 11.03 -6.23 38.24
CA GLN A 420 10.88 -5.61 36.93
C GLN A 420 10.16 -6.53 35.93
N VAL A 421 10.34 -7.87 36.03
CA VAL A 421 9.60 -8.84 35.22
C VAL A 421 8.11 -8.84 35.61
N ALA A 422 7.80 -8.90 36.91
CA ALA A 422 6.42 -8.87 37.40
C ALA A 422 5.69 -7.57 36.99
N SER A 423 6.33 -6.41 37.14
CA SER A 423 5.75 -5.12 36.75
C SER A 423 5.47 -4.98 35.24
N THR A 424 6.17 -5.74 34.40
CA THR A 424 6.00 -5.69 32.94
C THR A 424 4.81 -6.53 32.48
N GLN A 425 4.56 -7.68 33.11
CA GLN A 425 3.40 -8.53 32.79
C GLN A 425 2.06 -7.87 33.14
N VAL A 426 1.96 -7.21 34.31
CA VAL A 426 0.72 -6.48 34.70
C VAL A 426 0.37 -5.41 33.66
N ARG A 427 1.36 -4.62 33.22
CA ARG A 427 1.16 -3.53 32.27
C ARG A 427 0.74 -4.00 30.87
N ALA A 428 1.17 -5.19 30.45
CA ALA A 428 0.70 -5.80 29.20
C ALA A 428 -0.80 -6.20 29.29
N GLN A 429 -1.27 -6.58 30.48
CA GLN A 429 -2.64 -7.02 30.71
C GLN A 429 -3.63 -5.84 30.83
N GLU A 430 -3.23 -4.73 31.45
CA GLU A 430 -4.05 -3.51 31.53
C GLU A 430 -4.29 -2.85 30.16
N VAL A 431 -3.31 -2.89 29.26
CA VAL A 431 -3.45 -2.39 27.88
C VAL A 431 -4.44 -3.26 27.08
N ALA A 432 -4.40 -4.58 27.26
CA ALA A 432 -5.37 -5.49 26.64
C ALA A 432 -6.80 -5.21 27.14
N ALA A 433 -6.99 -5.07 28.46
CA ALA A 433 -8.29 -4.74 29.06
C ALA A 433 -8.86 -3.41 28.54
N SER A 434 -8.01 -2.40 28.37
CA SER A 434 -8.39 -1.05 27.91
C SER A 434 -8.85 -0.99 26.45
N SER A 435 -8.64 -2.04 25.65
CA SER A 435 -9.08 -2.11 24.25
C SER A 435 -10.50 -2.65 24.05
N SER A 436 -11.11 -3.23 25.10
CA SER A 436 -12.43 -3.87 25.07
C SER A 436 -13.57 -2.87 25.33
N GLY A 437 -13.65 -1.77 24.55
CA GLY A 437 -14.51 -0.62 24.92
C GLY A 437 -15.08 0.27 23.82
N ALA A 438 -14.94 -0.06 22.52
CA ALA A 438 -15.55 0.73 21.45
C ALA A 438 -15.97 -0.14 20.25
N GLY A 439 -17.25 -0.10 19.88
CA GLY A 439 -17.72 -0.69 18.62
C GLY A 439 -17.21 0.12 17.43
N SER A 440 -16.57 -0.55 16.47
CA SER A 440 -15.97 0.09 15.28
C SER A 440 -17.04 0.73 14.39
N THR A 441 -17.28 2.03 14.58
CA THR A 441 -18.15 2.82 13.71
C THR A 441 -17.44 3.16 12.41
N ILE A 442 -18.18 3.13 11.31
CA ILE A 442 -17.66 3.43 9.96
C ILE A 442 -17.49 4.94 9.85
N GLY A 443 -16.32 5.43 10.28
CA GLY A 443 -15.94 6.84 10.25
C GLY A 443 -14.42 6.99 10.22
N GLY A 444 -13.93 7.93 9.42
CA GLY A 444 -12.48 8.18 9.31
C GLY A 444 -11.95 8.85 10.56
N ALA A 445 -11.42 8.07 11.51
CA ALA A 445 -10.62 8.61 12.60
C ALA A 445 -9.35 9.26 12.04
N ALA A 446 -9.30 10.60 12.10
CA ALA A 446 -8.06 11.34 11.85
C ALA A 446 -7.04 10.95 12.93
N LEU A 447 -5.87 10.46 12.52
CA LEU A 447 -4.78 10.21 13.44
C LEU A 447 -4.17 11.56 13.82
N SER A 448 -3.97 11.81 15.11
CA SER A 448 -3.32 13.05 15.56
C SER A 448 -1.80 12.97 15.38
N MET A 449 -1.15 14.13 15.37
CA MET A 449 0.31 14.24 15.38
C MET A 449 0.95 13.59 16.62
N GLU A 450 0.22 13.47 17.74
CA GLU A 450 0.70 12.78 18.93
C GLU A 450 0.79 11.26 18.69
N VAL A 451 -0.22 10.67 18.04
CA VAL A 451 -0.23 9.25 17.66
C VAL A 451 0.85 8.93 16.63
N LEU A 452 1.16 9.86 15.71
CA LEU A 452 2.35 9.74 14.87
C LEU A 452 3.64 9.79 15.70
N THR A 453 3.77 10.77 16.60
CA THR A 453 4.98 10.99 17.39
C THR A 453 5.33 9.79 18.27
N GLU A 454 4.35 9.22 18.96
CA GLU A 454 4.58 8.03 19.81
C GLU A 454 4.88 6.77 18.98
N ARG A 455 4.34 6.64 17.76
CA ARG A 455 4.72 5.56 16.82
C ARG A 455 6.16 5.70 16.33
N LEU A 456 6.62 6.90 16.05
CA LEU A 456 8.02 7.16 15.67
C LEU A 456 8.99 6.95 16.83
N LYS A 457 8.58 7.29 18.06
CA LYS A 457 9.32 6.96 19.28
C LYS A 457 9.42 5.44 19.49
N ARG A 458 8.31 4.69 19.32
CA ARG A 458 8.33 3.22 19.45
C ARG A 458 9.18 2.55 18.36
N LEU A 459 9.20 3.08 17.14
CA LEU A 459 10.13 2.63 16.08
C LEU A 459 11.59 2.75 16.53
N ASP A 460 11.98 3.91 17.08
CA ASP A 460 13.35 4.14 17.55
C ASP A 460 13.71 3.26 18.76
N GLU A 461 12.77 3.02 19.68
CA GLU A 461 12.93 2.10 20.80
C GLU A 461 13.11 0.64 20.35
N LEU A 462 12.35 0.18 19.35
CA LEU A 462 12.47 -1.18 18.80
C LEU A 462 13.76 -1.39 18.00
N LEU A 463 14.33 -0.34 17.42
CA LEU A 463 15.64 -0.38 16.77
C LEU A 463 16.82 -0.51 17.74
N GLN A 464 16.62 -0.26 19.04
CA GLN A 464 17.62 -0.50 20.09
C GLN A 464 17.57 -1.93 20.68
N PHE A 465 16.84 -2.87 20.05
CA PHE A 465 16.70 -4.23 20.58
C PHE A 465 18.02 -5.02 20.53
N ASP A 466 18.56 -5.37 21.70
CA ASP A 466 19.80 -6.14 21.84
C ASP A 466 19.60 -7.65 21.57
N LEU A 467 19.44 -7.99 20.29
CA LEU A 467 19.42 -9.37 19.80
C LEU A 467 20.74 -10.11 20.11
N ALA A 468 21.88 -9.42 20.09
CA ALA A 468 23.19 -10.02 20.37
C ALA A 468 23.30 -10.48 21.83
N GLY A 469 22.75 -9.72 22.77
CA GLY A 469 22.59 -10.10 24.17
C GLY A 469 21.75 -11.36 24.33
N GLN A 470 20.61 -11.48 23.64
CA GLN A 470 19.77 -12.68 23.69
C GLN A 470 20.49 -13.92 23.09
N GLN A 471 21.17 -13.75 21.96
CA GLN A 471 21.99 -14.82 21.35
C GLN A 471 23.18 -15.22 22.24
N SER A 472 23.74 -14.28 23.02
CA SER A 472 24.77 -14.55 24.03
C SER A 472 24.22 -15.36 25.21
N VAL A 473 23.00 -15.08 25.68
CA VAL A 473 22.33 -15.89 26.72
C VAL A 473 22.14 -17.34 26.23
N VAL A 474 21.58 -17.55 25.04
CA VAL A 474 21.42 -18.90 24.45
C VAL A 474 22.77 -19.60 24.22
N SER A 475 23.84 -18.84 23.95
CA SER A 475 25.21 -19.39 23.84
C SER A 475 25.77 -19.83 25.20
N GLN A 476 25.47 -19.09 26.28
CA GLN A 476 25.89 -19.41 27.65
C GLN A 476 25.09 -20.58 28.25
N VAL A 477 23.83 -20.79 27.83
CA VAL A 477 23.02 -21.95 28.23
C VAL A 477 23.72 -23.29 27.96
N ARG A 478 24.62 -23.36 26.97
CA ARG A 478 25.45 -24.56 26.69
C ARG A 478 26.39 -24.97 27.84
N GLN A 479 26.50 -24.16 28.89
CA GLN A 479 27.29 -24.41 30.11
C GLN A 479 26.41 -24.70 31.35
N MET A 480 25.08 -24.70 31.21
CA MET A 480 24.11 -24.94 32.29
C MET A 480 23.68 -26.42 32.37
N LYS A 481 23.00 -26.81 33.45
CA LYS A 481 22.38 -28.15 33.55
C LYS A 481 21.20 -28.26 32.58
N PRO A 482 20.85 -29.47 32.06
CA PRO A 482 19.76 -29.63 31.10
C PRO A 482 18.39 -29.09 31.56
N GLU A 483 18.07 -29.28 32.84
CA GLU A 483 16.81 -28.86 33.49
C GLU A 483 16.67 -27.33 33.55
N GLU A 484 17.77 -26.64 33.85
CA GLU A 484 17.87 -25.17 33.90
C GLU A 484 17.95 -24.60 32.47
N ALA A 485 18.67 -25.28 31.58
CA ALA A 485 18.92 -24.89 30.19
C ALA A 485 17.64 -24.84 29.34
N GLY A 486 16.77 -25.85 29.45
CA GLY A 486 15.51 -25.89 28.71
C GLY A 486 14.64 -24.66 28.99
N LYS A 487 14.45 -24.35 30.28
CA LYS A 487 13.66 -23.18 30.68
C LYS A 487 14.23 -21.86 30.16
N VAL A 488 15.54 -21.64 30.24
CA VAL A 488 16.15 -20.39 29.75
C VAL A 488 16.01 -20.25 28.22
N VAL A 489 16.03 -21.35 27.47
CA VAL A 489 15.75 -21.33 26.03
C VAL A 489 14.28 -20.99 25.75
N ASP A 490 13.33 -21.57 26.48
CA ASP A 490 11.91 -21.28 26.33
C ASP A 490 11.56 -19.83 26.72
N ASP A 491 12.12 -19.32 27.82
CA ASP A 491 11.96 -17.92 28.26
C ASP A 491 12.47 -16.94 27.18
N VAL A 492 13.66 -17.18 26.61
CA VAL A 492 14.22 -16.36 25.52
C VAL A 492 13.41 -16.52 24.22
N ALA A 493 12.97 -17.73 23.88
CA ALA A 493 12.14 -17.96 22.70
C ALA A 493 10.75 -17.32 22.81
N GLN A 494 10.16 -17.26 24.00
CA GLN A 494 8.92 -16.52 24.24
C GLN A 494 9.15 -15.01 24.12
N TYR A 495 10.26 -14.50 24.66
CA TYR A 495 10.62 -13.08 24.57
C TYR A 495 10.85 -12.63 23.12
N LEU A 496 11.61 -13.40 22.33
CA LEU A 496 11.85 -13.12 20.90
C LEU A 496 10.56 -13.15 20.08
N ARG A 497 9.63 -14.08 20.34
CA ARG A 497 8.30 -14.10 19.70
C ARG A 497 7.47 -12.86 20.04
N ALA A 498 7.43 -12.46 21.31
CA ALA A 498 6.71 -11.25 21.73
C ALA A 498 7.30 -9.99 21.06
N GLN A 499 8.63 -9.89 21.01
CA GLN A 499 9.32 -8.79 20.33
C GLN A 499 9.02 -8.78 18.82
N ALA A 500 9.02 -9.93 18.15
CA ALA A 500 8.71 -10.04 16.73
C ALA A 500 7.27 -9.59 16.41
N ILE A 501 6.31 -9.97 17.25
CA ILE A 501 4.91 -9.51 17.12
C ILE A 501 4.83 -7.99 17.25
N GLU A 502 5.50 -7.38 18.23
CA GLU A 502 5.49 -5.93 18.41
C GLU A 502 6.16 -5.19 17.24
N MET A 503 7.27 -5.73 16.71
CA MET A 503 7.93 -5.19 15.51
C MET A 503 7.00 -5.26 14.28
N GLN A 504 6.29 -6.37 14.09
CA GLN A 504 5.27 -6.49 13.04
C GLN A 504 4.12 -5.49 13.23
N THR A 505 3.63 -5.30 14.47
CA THR A 505 2.58 -4.32 14.79
C THR A 505 3.05 -2.88 14.54
N CYS A 506 4.29 -2.53 14.89
CA CYS A 506 4.89 -1.22 14.59
C CYS A 506 5.00 -1.00 13.08
N LEU A 507 5.55 -1.98 12.34
CA LEU A 507 5.68 -1.92 10.89
C LEU A 507 4.32 -1.76 10.18
N ALA A 508 3.30 -2.54 10.57
CA ALA A 508 1.94 -2.39 10.06
C ALA A 508 1.35 -1.01 10.40
N GLY A 509 1.59 -0.54 11.63
CA GLY A 509 1.18 0.78 12.11
C GLY A 509 1.79 1.96 11.32
N LEU A 510 2.99 1.81 10.77
CA LEU A 510 3.69 2.81 9.94
C LEU A 510 3.42 2.65 8.42
N GLN A 511 2.87 1.51 8.01
CA GLN A 511 2.46 1.26 6.61
C GLN A 511 1.06 1.79 6.30
N GLY A 512 0.24 2.07 7.32
CA GLY A 512 -1.10 2.63 7.14
C GLY A 512 -1.12 3.98 6.43
N ARG A 513 -2.00 4.11 5.41
CA ARG A 513 -2.16 5.30 4.54
C ARG A 513 -2.24 6.61 5.36
N ASN A 514 -3.02 6.62 6.44
CA ASN A 514 -3.25 7.79 7.29
C ASN A 514 -2.00 8.25 8.07
N VAL A 515 -1.06 7.36 8.39
CA VAL A 515 0.19 7.73 9.08
C VAL A 515 1.18 8.38 8.11
N ARG A 516 1.22 7.88 6.87
CA ARG A 516 2.10 8.41 5.82
C ARG A 516 1.68 9.79 5.31
N LEU A 517 0.39 10.13 5.39
CA LEU A 517 -0.14 11.46 5.07
C LEU A 517 0.23 12.53 6.11
N LEU A 518 0.68 12.14 7.31
CA LEU A 518 1.11 13.06 8.37
C LEU A 518 2.63 13.29 8.41
N LEU A 519 3.41 12.55 7.61
CA LEU A 519 4.86 12.69 7.54
C LEU A 519 5.23 13.81 6.57
N THR A 520 6.07 14.75 7.01
CA THR A 520 6.61 15.78 6.11
C THR A 520 7.61 15.17 5.13
N SER A 521 7.82 15.84 3.99
CA SER A 521 8.77 15.42 2.95
C SER A 521 10.19 15.14 3.49
N THR A 522 10.63 15.85 4.53
CA THR A 522 11.95 15.66 5.17
C THR A 522 11.99 14.55 6.23
N GLN A 523 10.83 14.06 6.68
CA GLN A 523 10.69 12.93 7.60
C GLN A 523 10.51 11.60 6.85
N LEU A 524 9.75 11.60 5.76
CA LEU A 524 9.36 10.38 5.04
C LEU A 524 10.55 9.47 4.65
N PRO A 525 11.69 9.98 4.12
CA PRO A 525 12.86 9.14 3.82
C PRO A 525 13.49 8.50 5.07
N LYS A 526 13.57 9.25 6.18
CA LYS A 526 14.15 8.77 7.46
C LYS A 526 13.29 7.69 8.09
N VAL A 527 11.97 7.83 7.98
CA VAL A 527 11.02 6.79 8.43
C VAL A 527 11.13 5.56 7.54
N HIS A 528 11.32 5.72 6.22
CA HIS A 528 11.55 4.59 5.31
C HIS A 528 12.81 3.81 5.68
N GLU A 529 13.94 4.51 5.83
CA GLU A 529 15.24 3.93 6.23
C GLU A 529 15.12 3.14 7.55
N ARG A 530 14.54 3.75 8.58
CA ARG A 530 14.31 3.11 9.89
C ARG A 530 13.33 1.94 9.82
N THR A 531 12.30 2.03 8.97
CA THR A 531 11.35 0.93 8.71
C THR A 531 12.09 -0.26 8.08
N ASP A 532 13.05 -0.04 7.18
CA ASP A 532 13.83 -1.10 6.55
C ASP A 532 14.90 -1.68 7.49
N GLN A 533 15.54 -0.86 8.32
CA GLN A 533 16.37 -1.33 9.43
C GLN A 533 15.57 -2.25 10.38
N LEU A 534 14.33 -1.88 10.71
CA LEU A 534 13.46 -2.68 11.57
C LEU A 534 13.00 -3.99 10.91
N LYS A 535 12.72 -3.99 9.59
CA LYS A 535 12.50 -5.24 8.83
C LYS A 535 13.74 -6.14 8.87
N GLY A 536 14.93 -5.56 8.70
CA GLY A 536 16.20 -6.30 8.76
C GLY A 536 16.40 -6.97 10.12
N LEU A 537 16.15 -6.23 11.20
CA LEU A 537 16.23 -6.76 12.57
C LEU A 537 15.15 -7.82 12.84
N LEU A 538 13.90 -7.60 12.44
CA LEU A 538 12.83 -8.59 12.52
C LEU A 538 13.19 -9.90 11.82
N ASN A 539 13.81 -9.85 10.63
CA ASN A 539 14.28 -11.03 9.93
C ASN A 539 15.37 -11.80 10.70
N MET A 540 16.20 -11.10 11.49
CA MET A 540 17.21 -11.72 12.38
C MET A 540 16.64 -12.22 13.72
N VAL A 541 15.41 -11.81 14.09
CA VAL A 541 14.67 -12.33 15.25
C VAL A 541 13.85 -13.58 14.89
N LEU A 542 13.49 -13.73 13.61
CA LEU A 542 12.66 -14.84 13.09
C LEU A 542 13.47 -16.01 12.50
N GLY A 543 14.79 -15.89 12.35
CA GLY A 543 15.70 -16.89 11.76
C GLY A 543 16.75 -17.41 12.72
#